data_AF-A0A9E5S0W8-F1
#
_entry.id   AF-A0A9E5S0W8-F1
#
_cell.length_a   1.000
_cell.length_b   1.000
_cell.length_c   1.000
_cell.angle_alpha   90.00
_cell.angle_beta   90.00
_cell.angle_gamma   90.00
#
_symmetry.space_group_name_H-M   'P 1'
#
loop_
_entity.id
_entity.type
_entity.pdbx_description
1 polymer ?
#
loop_
_entity_poly.entity_id
_entity_poly.type
_entity_poly.pdbx_seq_one_letter_code
_entity_poly.pdbx_strand_id
1 'polypeptide(L)'
;MRQIFSTLSLLVFLQTYSLGIITVTPVAAQDSDPISQVVAANLMRNFADGKFYPERMISRAELATIMVKAFKLDKRQGLPKENVTVADVPASHWAFNDIQTVLKTGIMRGYRDNLFFPNQQVTRAEAIAIFAQAYGVFQFPDDTVSEILAPYPDRKSIPTWARKAIATVISEGFITPDNQGNLLPLKPMTRGDVAYLLSRYLQRQQKQPETPIVPEIPPTQ
;
A
#
# COMPACT_ATOMS: atom_id res chain seq x y z
N MET A 1 -25.58 -85.44 16.42
CA MET A 1 -27.02 -85.14 16.47
C MET A 1 -27.21 -83.73 15.89
N ARG A 2 -27.94 -83.62 14.76
CA ARG A 2 -28.75 -82.49 14.23
C ARG A 2 -28.75 -81.19 15.10
N GLN A 3 -28.64 -79.96 14.61
CA GLN A 3 -29.42 -79.32 13.52
C GLN A 3 -28.75 -78.03 12.96
N ILE A 4 -28.87 -77.88 11.63
CA ILE A 4 -29.03 -76.67 10.80
C ILE A 4 -29.63 -75.43 11.50
N PHE A 5 -29.10 -74.24 11.20
CA PHE A 5 -29.89 -73.08 10.72
C PHE A 5 -29.04 -72.16 9.83
N SER A 6 -29.54 -72.00 8.61
CA SER A 6 -29.07 -71.09 7.56
C SER A 6 -29.79 -69.76 7.74
N THR A 7 -29.07 -68.64 7.81
CA THR A 7 -29.66 -67.32 7.55
C THR A 7 -28.75 -66.45 6.70
N LEU A 8 -29.38 -66.04 5.61
CA LEU A 8 -29.05 -65.06 4.61
C LEU A 8 -28.76 -63.68 5.24
N SER A 9 -27.66 -63.02 4.88
CA SER A 9 -27.54 -61.57 5.04
C SER A 9 -26.61 -60.95 4.00
N LEU A 10 -27.28 -60.47 2.95
CA LEU A 10 -27.12 -59.17 2.30
C LEU A 10 -25.71 -58.53 2.31
N LEU A 11 -24.98 -58.74 1.22
CA LEU A 11 -23.82 -57.93 0.82
C LEU A 11 -24.28 -56.48 0.57
N VAL A 12 -23.85 -55.56 1.43
CA VAL A 12 -23.92 -54.12 1.17
C VAL A 12 -22.58 -53.69 0.58
N PHE A 13 -22.55 -53.40 -0.72
CA PHE A 13 -21.42 -52.72 -1.35
C PHE A 13 -21.45 -51.24 -0.93
N LEU A 14 -20.70 -50.89 0.12
CA LEU A 14 -20.32 -49.50 0.37
C LEU A 14 -19.26 -49.12 -0.65
N GLN A 15 -19.68 -48.51 -1.76
CA GLN A 15 -18.76 -47.75 -2.60
C GLN A 15 -18.31 -46.53 -1.80
N THR A 16 -17.08 -46.60 -1.30
CA THR A 16 -16.40 -45.46 -0.71
C THR A 16 -16.06 -44.48 -1.82
N TYR A 17 -16.94 -43.52 -2.08
CA TYR A 17 -16.52 -42.31 -2.76
C TYR A 17 -15.53 -41.61 -1.84
N SER A 18 -14.23 -41.76 -2.16
CA SER A 18 -13.19 -40.92 -1.59
C SER A 18 -13.52 -39.49 -2.00
N LEU A 19 -14.08 -38.71 -1.07
CA LEU A 19 -14.01 -37.27 -1.16
C LEU A 19 -12.53 -36.93 -1.10
N GLY A 20 -11.92 -36.74 -2.27
CA GLY A 20 -10.60 -36.16 -2.36
C GLY A 20 -10.65 -34.85 -1.60
N ILE A 21 -10.01 -34.81 -0.43
CA ILE A 21 -9.78 -33.57 0.28
C ILE A 21 -8.91 -32.77 -0.67
N ILE A 22 -9.51 -31.78 -1.36
CA ILE A 22 -8.71 -30.72 -1.96
C ILE A 22 -8.13 -30.01 -0.74
N THR A 23 -6.90 -30.37 -0.39
CA THR A 23 -6.09 -29.48 0.42
C THR A 23 -5.88 -28.27 -0.47
N VAL A 24 -6.76 -27.29 -0.35
CA VAL A 24 -6.39 -25.92 -0.65
C VAL A 24 -5.29 -25.66 0.34
N THR A 25 -4.04 -25.91 -0.08
CA THR A 25 -2.91 -25.38 0.64
C THR A 25 -3.22 -23.89 0.77
N PRO A 26 -3.43 -23.36 1.98
CA PRO A 26 -3.44 -21.92 2.11
C PRO A 26 -2.11 -21.49 1.50
N VAL A 27 -2.17 -20.69 0.43
CA VAL A 27 -0.96 -19.99 -0.03
C VAL A 27 -0.51 -19.27 1.22
N ALA A 28 0.54 -19.79 1.85
CA ALA A 28 1.15 -19.15 2.99
C ALA A 28 1.37 -17.72 2.53
N ALA A 29 0.78 -16.77 3.25
CA ALA A 29 1.15 -15.37 3.11
C ALA A 29 2.62 -15.31 3.53
N GLN A 30 3.50 -15.62 2.58
CA GLN A 30 4.89 -15.87 2.85
C GLN A 30 5.44 -14.51 3.24
N ASP A 31 5.96 -14.43 4.48
CA ASP A 31 6.69 -13.31 5.08
C ASP A 31 7.90 -12.93 4.23
N SER A 32 7.63 -12.47 3.02
CA SER A 32 8.61 -11.97 2.09
C SER A 32 9.06 -10.63 2.63
N ASP A 33 10.37 -10.41 2.64
CA ASP A 33 10.94 -9.13 3.01
C ASP A 33 10.24 -7.98 2.25
N PRO A 34 9.90 -6.85 2.91
CA PRO A 34 9.17 -5.73 2.29
C PRO A 34 9.74 -5.26 0.95
N ILE A 35 11.06 -5.27 0.79
CA ILE A 35 11.71 -4.86 -0.46
C ILE A 35 11.36 -5.85 -1.57
N SER A 36 11.40 -7.15 -1.28
CA SER A 36 11.04 -8.20 -2.23
C SER A 36 9.59 -8.04 -2.71
N GLN A 37 8.65 -7.71 -1.82
CA GLN A 37 7.25 -7.47 -2.16
C GLN A 37 7.08 -6.32 -3.17
N VAL A 38 7.69 -5.16 -2.89
CA VAL A 38 7.51 -3.97 -3.74
C VAL A 38 8.28 -4.06 -5.05
N VAL A 39 9.38 -4.83 -5.10
CA VAL A 39 10.13 -5.12 -6.32
C VAL A 39 9.35 -6.11 -7.20
N ALA A 40 8.81 -7.18 -6.61
CA ALA A 40 7.97 -8.14 -7.34
C ALA A 40 6.70 -7.49 -7.91
N ALA A 41 6.11 -6.54 -7.17
CA ALA A 41 4.98 -5.74 -7.63
C ALA A 41 5.36 -4.61 -8.61
N ASN A 42 6.65 -4.47 -8.97
CA ASN A 42 7.17 -3.43 -9.87
C ASN A 42 6.87 -1.98 -9.41
N LEU A 43 6.67 -1.78 -8.11
CA LEU A 43 6.44 -0.45 -7.52
C LEU A 43 7.76 0.29 -7.28
N MET A 44 8.79 -0.45 -6.87
CA MET A 44 10.16 0.03 -6.74
C MET A 44 11.11 -0.92 -7.47
N ARG A 45 12.31 -0.43 -7.81
CA ARG A 45 13.29 -1.20 -8.59
C ARG A 45 14.67 -1.10 -7.98
N ASN A 46 15.47 -2.15 -8.19
CA ASN A 46 16.90 -2.11 -7.96
C ASN A 46 17.57 -1.14 -8.93
N PHE A 47 18.76 -0.68 -8.55
CA PHE A 47 19.63 0.09 -9.43
C PHE A 47 20.29 -0.82 -10.48
N ALA A 48 21.00 -0.21 -11.43
CA ALA A 48 21.64 -0.93 -12.55
C ALA A 48 22.66 -1.99 -12.09
N ASP A 49 23.20 -1.85 -10.89
CA ASP A 49 24.11 -2.80 -10.24
C ASP A 49 23.38 -3.95 -9.50
N GLY A 50 22.06 -4.01 -9.60
CA GLY A 50 21.24 -5.04 -8.97
C GLY A 50 20.91 -4.79 -7.49
N LYS A 51 21.39 -3.70 -6.87
CA LYS A 51 21.17 -3.41 -5.43
C LYS A 51 19.98 -2.48 -5.21
N PHE A 52 19.31 -2.63 -4.06
CA PHE A 52 18.15 -1.79 -3.71
C PHE A 52 18.50 -0.47 -3.00
N TYR A 53 19.58 -0.48 -2.21
CA TYR A 53 20.03 0.63 -1.34
C TYR A 53 18.96 1.11 -0.35
N PRO A 54 18.54 0.30 0.63
CA PRO A 54 17.45 0.64 1.55
C PRO A 54 17.73 1.91 2.36
N GLU A 55 18.97 2.14 2.78
CA GLU A 55 19.36 3.32 3.56
C GLU A 55 19.48 4.61 2.75
N ARG A 56 19.40 4.53 1.41
CA ARG A 56 19.49 5.73 0.58
C ARG A 56 18.22 6.56 0.76
N MET A 57 18.41 7.86 0.99
CA MET A 57 17.31 8.82 1.08
C MET A 57 16.61 8.95 -0.26
N ILE A 58 15.29 9.10 -0.24
CA ILE A 58 14.48 9.21 -1.45
C ILE A 58 14.30 10.67 -1.87
N SER A 59 14.43 10.95 -3.17
CA SER A 59 14.13 12.27 -3.71
C SER A 59 12.64 12.48 -3.98
N ARG A 60 12.23 13.74 -4.11
CA ARG A 60 10.87 14.13 -4.51
C ARG A 60 10.46 13.53 -5.85
N ALA A 61 11.35 13.54 -6.85
CA ALA A 61 11.07 12.95 -8.16
C ALA A 61 10.88 11.44 -8.06
N GLU A 62 11.73 10.75 -7.30
CA GLU A 62 11.58 9.30 -7.09
C GLU A 62 10.27 8.96 -6.41
N LEU A 63 9.92 9.68 -5.33
CA LEU A 63 8.65 9.47 -4.65
C LEU A 63 7.46 9.72 -5.60
N ALA A 64 7.50 10.76 -6.43
CA ALA A 64 6.46 11.02 -7.43
C ALA A 64 6.26 9.81 -8.37
N THR A 65 7.34 9.27 -8.93
CA THR A 65 7.28 8.11 -9.84
C THR A 65 6.70 6.86 -9.17
N ILE A 66 7.00 6.68 -7.89
CA ILE A 66 6.50 5.56 -7.11
C ILE A 66 5.00 5.73 -6.85
N MET A 67 4.54 6.93 -6.49
CA MET A 67 3.11 7.17 -6.25
C MET A 67 2.29 7.00 -7.53
N VAL A 68 2.80 7.47 -8.69
CA VAL A 68 2.13 7.27 -9.97
C VAL A 68 1.91 5.79 -10.25
N LYS A 69 2.94 4.96 -10.06
CA LYS A 69 2.85 3.52 -10.26
C LYS A 69 1.94 2.84 -9.24
N ALA A 70 2.13 3.11 -7.95
CA ALA A 70 1.42 2.46 -6.85
C ALA A 70 -0.10 2.69 -6.91
N PHE A 71 -0.53 3.89 -7.33
CA PHE A 71 -1.93 4.29 -7.35
C PHE A 71 -2.50 4.45 -8.75
N LYS A 72 -1.75 4.05 -9.79
CA LYS A 72 -2.11 4.19 -11.21
C LYS A 72 -2.64 5.59 -11.54
N LEU A 73 -1.92 6.61 -11.05
CA LEU A 73 -2.40 7.99 -11.06
C LEU A 73 -2.63 8.52 -12.48
N ASP A 74 -1.83 8.05 -13.44
CA ASP A 74 -1.93 8.37 -14.87
C ASP A 74 -3.21 7.82 -15.52
N LYS A 75 -3.90 6.88 -14.86
CA LYS A 75 -5.17 6.30 -15.31
C LYS A 75 -6.40 6.95 -14.68
N ARG A 76 -6.22 7.92 -13.78
CA ARG A 76 -7.36 8.64 -13.20
C ARG A 76 -8.08 9.45 -14.29
N GLN A 77 -9.40 9.46 -14.23
CA GLN A 77 -10.22 10.23 -15.16
C GLN A 77 -10.24 11.71 -14.78
N GLY A 78 -10.45 12.59 -15.76
CA GLY A 78 -10.61 14.03 -15.53
C GLY A 78 -9.33 14.79 -15.21
N LEU A 79 -8.15 14.21 -15.44
CA LEU A 79 -6.90 14.94 -15.27
C LEU A 79 -6.81 16.11 -16.28
N PRO A 80 -6.32 17.28 -15.84
CA PRO A 80 -6.03 18.38 -16.74
C PRO A 80 -5.10 17.95 -17.90
N LYS A 81 -5.45 18.36 -19.12
CA LYS A 81 -4.63 18.07 -20.31
C LYS A 81 -3.29 18.82 -20.25
N GLU A 82 -3.36 20.11 -19.92
CA GLU A 82 -2.20 20.99 -19.87
C GLU A 82 -1.24 20.63 -18.73
N ASN A 83 0.05 20.74 -19.03
CA ASN A 83 1.11 20.54 -18.04
C ASN A 83 1.21 21.75 -17.10
N VAL A 84 1.55 21.48 -15.85
CA VAL A 84 1.87 22.49 -14.85
C VAL A 84 3.31 22.95 -15.09
N THR A 85 3.51 24.24 -15.30
CA THR A 85 4.84 24.82 -15.49
C THR A 85 5.65 24.69 -14.20
N VAL A 86 6.79 23.99 -14.29
CA VAL A 86 7.80 23.89 -13.24
C VAL A 86 9.17 24.15 -13.83
N ALA A 87 9.83 25.23 -13.42
CA ALA A 87 11.00 25.79 -14.09
C ALA A 87 12.25 24.90 -13.99
N ASP A 88 12.35 24.09 -12.93
CA ASP A 88 13.48 23.20 -12.65
C ASP A 88 13.24 21.75 -13.11
N VAL A 89 12.16 21.49 -13.84
CA VAL A 89 11.86 20.16 -14.42
C VAL A 89 11.65 20.29 -15.94
N PRO A 90 12.73 20.26 -16.74
CA PRO A 90 12.61 20.30 -18.19
C PRO A 90 11.90 19.04 -18.72
N ALA A 91 11.32 19.12 -19.92
CA ALA A 91 10.64 17.98 -20.57
C ALA A 91 11.55 16.74 -20.76
N SER A 92 12.87 16.94 -20.81
CA SER A 92 13.88 15.87 -20.89
C SER A 92 14.18 15.20 -19.54
N HIS A 93 13.68 15.73 -18.42
CA HIS A 93 13.89 15.13 -17.11
C HIS A 93 13.22 13.75 -17.06
N TRP A 94 13.94 12.73 -16.58
CA TRP A 94 13.49 11.34 -16.59
C TRP A 94 12.14 11.11 -15.88
N ALA A 95 11.86 11.91 -14.84
CA ALA A 95 10.60 11.86 -14.08
C ALA A 95 9.54 12.87 -14.55
N PHE A 96 9.75 13.57 -15.68
CA PHE A 96 8.88 14.68 -16.11
C PHE A 96 7.41 14.28 -16.13
N ASN A 97 7.06 13.17 -16.81
CA ASN A 97 5.67 12.73 -16.93
C ASN A 97 5.04 12.36 -15.58
N ASP A 98 5.80 11.71 -14.71
CA ASP A 98 5.32 11.31 -13.39
C ASP A 98 5.12 12.54 -12.48
N ILE A 99 6.04 13.50 -12.54
CA ILE A 99 5.93 14.79 -11.84
C ILE A 99 4.68 15.54 -12.32
N GLN A 100 4.48 15.64 -13.64
CA GLN A 100 3.28 16.26 -14.20
C GLN A 100 1.99 15.57 -13.72
N THR A 101 2.00 14.23 -13.60
CA THR A 101 0.86 13.46 -13.12
C THR A 101 0.54 13.76 -11.66
N VAL A 102 1.54 13.76 -10.76
CA VAL A 102 1.30 14.08 -9.34
C VAL A 102 0.89 15.54 -9.12
N LEU A 103 1.33 16.46 -9.98
CA LEU A 103 0.88 17.86 -9.97
C LEU A 103 -0.57 18.00 -10.45
N LYS A 104 -0.93 17.35 -11.56
CA LYS A 104 -2.30 17.35 -12.13
C LYS A 104 -3.33 16.72 -11.20
N THR A 105 -2.94 15.69 -10.45
CA THR A 105 -3.79 15.07 -9.42
C THR A 105 -3.88 15.88 -8.13
N GLY A 106 -3.01 16.86 -7.93
CA GLY A 106 -2.92 17.63 -6.69
C GLY A 106 -2.32 16.88 -5.49
N ILE A 107 -1.84 15.64 -5.69
CA ILE A 107 -1.20 14.81 -4.66
C ILE A 107 0.12 15.43 -4.21
N MET A 108 0.88 15.98 -5.15
CA MET A 108 2.03 16.81 -4.88
C MET A 108 1.79 18.22 -5.41
N ARG A 109 2.45 19.19 -4.79
CA ARG A 109 2.44 20.58 -5.24
C ARG A 109 3.88 21.05 -5.45
N GLY A 110 4.05 21.97 -6.39
CA GLY A 110 5.26 22.77 -6.48
C GLY A 110 5.38 23.72 -5.29
N TYR A 111 6.52 24.39 -5.22
CA TYR A 111 6.83 25.44 -4.25
C TYR A 111 6.64 26.82 -4.89
N ARG A 112 7.09 27.87 -4.18
CA ARG A 112 7.14 29.22 -4.75
C ARG A 112 7.97 29.24 -6.03
N ASP A 113 7.72 30.25 -6.85
CA ASP A 113 8.45 30.52 -8.09
C ASP A 113 8.39 29.37 -9.12
N ASN A 114 7.31 28.59 -9.08
CA ASN A 114 7.08 27.45 -9.98
C ASN A 114 8.22 26.41 -9.94
N LEU A 115 8.72 26.06 -8.74
CA LEU A 115 9.77 25.06 -8.57
C LEU A 115 9.22 23.74 -8.01
N PHE A 116 9.83 22.61 -8.36
CA PHE A 116 9.45 21.28 -7.84
C PHE A 116 10.51 20.68 -6.90
N PHE A 117 11.77 21.04 -7.10
CA PHE A 117 12.98 20.49 -6.46
C PHE A 117 13.09 18.96 -6.60
N PRO A 118 13.22 18.42 -7.83
CA PRO A 118 13.15 16.98 -8.10
C PRO A 118 14.20 16.15 -7.34
N ASN A 119 15.36 16.73 -7.07
CA ASN A 119 16.48 16.08 -6.38
C ASN A 119 16.47 16.27 -4.86
N GLN A 120 15.59 17.14 -4.34
CA GLN A 120 15.50 17.36 -2.90
C GLN A 120 14.98 16.09 -2.21
N GLN A 121 15.58 15.77 -1.07
CA GLN A 121 15.14 14.67 -0.22
C GLN A 121 13.85 15.05 0.51
N VAL A 122 12.96 14.09 0.69
CA VAL A 122 11.72 14.28 1.44
C VAL A 122 11.88 13.86 2.89
N THR A 123 11.29 14.64 3.78
CA THR A 123 11.10 14.23 5.18
C THR A 123 10.07 13.11 5.28
N ARG A 124 10.08 12.37 6.38
CA ARG A 124 9.11 11.31 6.66
C ARG A 124 7.67 11.82 6.69
N ALA A 125 7.43 13.01 7.25
CA ALA A 125 6.11 13.64 7.22
C ALA A 125 5.65 14.00 5.81
N GLU A 126 6.53 14.55 4.96
CA GLU A 126 6.20 14.86 3.56
C GLU A 126 5.86 13.60 2.78
N ALA A 127 6.69 12.57 2.89
CA ALA A 127 6.47 11.32 2.17
C ALA A 127 5.19 10.60 2.62
N ILE A 128 4.91 10.54 3.93
CA ILE A 128 3.67 9.98 4.47
C ILE A 128 2.46 10.79 4.01
N ALA A 129 2.55 12.12 4.01
CA ALA A 129 1.45 12.96 3.54
C ALA A 129 1.17 12.75 2.06
N ILE A 130 2.20 12.70 1.21
CA ILE A 130 2.06 12.43 -0.22
C ILE A 130 1.41 11.06 -0.45
N PHE A 131 1.88 10.03 0.26
CA PHE A 131 1.29 8.70 0.20
C PHE A 131 -0.19 8.73 0.62
N ALA A 132 -0.51 9.36 1.75
CA ALA A 132 -1.88 9.44 2.26
C ALA A 132 -2.79 10.25 1.33
N GLN A 133 -2.30 11.28 0.64
CA GLN A 133 -3.06 12.00 -0.39
C GLN A 133 -3.38 11.10 -1.59
N ALA A 134 -2.44 10.24 -1.98
CA ALA A 134 -2.66 9.29 -3.07
C ALA A 134 -3.64 8.16 -2.68
N TYR A 135 -3.51 7.66 -1.44
CA TYR A 135 -4.35 6.61 -0.84
C TYR A 135 -5.77 7.10 -0.49
N GLY A 136 -5.89 8.33 0.02
CA GLY A 136 -7.10 8.91 0.58
C GLY A 136 -6.90 9.29 2.05
N VAL A 137 -6.94 10.59 2.36
CA VAL A 137 -6.81 11.09 3.74
C VAL A 137 -8.15 11.02 4.47
N PHE A 138 -8.18 10.29 5.58
CA PHE A 138 -9.37 10.22 6.42
C PHE A 138 -9.64 11.57 7.08
N GLN A 139 -10.89 12.01 7.02
CA GLN A 139 -11.33 13.30 7.56
C GLN A 139 -11.68 13.18 9.05
N PHE A 140 -10.74 12.68 9.84
CA PHE A 140 -10.92 12.57 11.28
C PHE A 140 -11.17 13.94 11.93
N PRO A 141 -12.05 14.01 12.95
CA PRO A 141 -12.11 15.15 13.85
C PRO A 141 -10.77 15.40 14.55
N ASP A 142 -10.49 16.65 14.91
CA ASP A 142 -9.19 17.02 15.46
C ASP A 142 -8.88 16.34 16.82
N ASP A 143 -9.91 16.04 17.61
CA ASP A 143 -9.78 15.28 18.86
C ASP A 143 -9.35 13.82 18.59
N THR A 144 -9.96 13.17 17.59
CA THR A 144 -9.57 11.82 17.15
C THR A 144 -8.13 11.80 16.64
N VAL A 145 -7.72 12.81 15.87
CA VAL A 145 -6.32 12.94 15.44
C VAL A 145 -5.40 13.09 16.65
N SER A 146 -5.81 13.86 17.66
CA SER A 146 -5.01 14.07 18.87
C SER A 146 -4.88 12.81 19.71
N GLU A 147 -5.94 12.00 19.80
CA GLU A 147 -5.95 10.69 20.45
C GLU A 147 -5.04 9.69 19.74
N ILE A 148 -5.19 9.53 18.41
CA ILE A 148 -4.34 8.65 17.59
C ILE A 148 -2.86 9.00 17.76
N LEU A 149 -2.54 10.30 17.83
CA LEU A 149 -1.16 10.77 17.93
C LEU A 149 -0.64 10.83 19.38
N ALA A 150 -1.49 10.70 20.40
CA ALA A 150 -1.10 10.83 21.81
C ALA A 150 0.02 9.88 22.26
N PRO A 151 0.07 8.61 21.80
CA PRO A 151 1.11 7.66 22.21
C PRO A 151 2.52 8.03 21.73
N TYR A 152 2.65 8.88 20.72
CA TYR A 152 3.94 9.21 20.11
C TYR A 152 4.61 10.40 20.84
N PRO A 153 5.80 10.23 21.43
CA PRO A 153 6.44 11.28 22.24
C PRO A 153 6.77 12.54 21.41
N ASP A 154 7.20 12.35 20.17
CA ASP A 154 7.58 13.41 19.25
C ASP A 154 6.41 13.99 18.45
N ARG A 155 5.14 13.69 18.79
CA ARG A 155 3.95 14.16 18.07
C ARG A 155 3.86 15.68 17.88
N LYS A 156 4.53 16.46 18.75
CA LYS A 156 4.60 17.93 18.65
C LYS A 156 5.49 18.40 17.49
N SER A 157 6.40 17.55 17.01
CA SER A 157 7.25 17.83 15.84
C SER A 157 6.55 17.56 14.51
N ILE A 158 5.35 16.97 14.54
CA ILE A 158 4.54 16.74 13.35
C ILE A 158 3.99 18.07 12.84
N PRO A 159 4.29 18.48 11.59
CA PRO A 159 3.70 19.67 11.01
C PRO A 159 2.17 19.59 10.98
N THR A 160 1.47 20.69 11.29
CA THR A 160 0.01 20.72 11.38
C THR A 160 -0.68 20.16 10.12
N TRP A 161 -0.16 20.51 8.95
CA TRP A 161 -0.69 20.04 7.65
C TRP A 161 -0.55 18.53 7.42
N ALA A 162 0.36 17.85 8.12
CA ALA A 162 0.61 16.41 7.97
C ALA A 162 -0.17 15.56 8.98
N ARG A 163 -0.77 16.16 10.02
CA ARG A 163 -1.34 15.42 11.17
C ARG A 163 -2.42 14.42 10.76
N LYS A 164 -3.39 14.82 9.94
CA LYS A 164 -4.48 13.93 9.46
C LYS A 164 -3.95 12.81 8.58
N ALA A 165 -2.98 13.11 7.72
CA ALA A 165 -2.34 12.10 6.88
C ALA A 165 -1.57 11.06 7.71
N ILE A 166 -0.77 11.51 8.67
CA ILE A 166 -0.03 10.62 9.57
C ILE A 166 -1.00 9.78 10.41
N ALA A 167 -2.07 10.39 10.94
CA ALA A 167 -3.11 9.65 11.66
C ALA A 167 -3.77 8.57 10.79
N THR A 168 -4.09 8.88 9.52
CA THR A 168 -4.63 7.90 8.55
C THR A 168 -3.69 6.71 8.40
N VAL A 169 -2.40 6.97 8.18
CA VAL A 169 -1.39 5.94 7.92
C VAL A 169 -1.08 5.11 9.18
N ILE A 170 -1.20 5.70 10.37
CA ILE A 170 -1.15 4.97 11.65
C ILE A 170 -2.37 4.06 11.81
N SER A 171 -3.58 4.58 11.58
CA SER A 171 -4.82 3.81 11.70
C SER A 171 -4.87 2.61 10.74
N GLU A 172 -4.31 2.77 9.54
CA GLU A 172 -4.18 1.67 8.57
C GLU A 172 -2.98 0.73 8.86
N GLY A 173 -2.13 1.06 9.83
CA GLY A 173 -0.98 0.24 10.22
C GLY A 173 0.11 0.14 9.13
N PHE A 174 0.29 1.21 8.36
CA PHE A 174 1.25 1.27 7.26
C PHE A 174 2.66 1.71 7.69
N ILE A 175 2.80 2.29 8.88
CA ILE A 175 4.10 2.67 9.45
C ILE A 175 4.27 2.10 10.84
N THR A 176 5.52 1.96 11.25
CA THR A 176 5.91 1.68 12.62
C THR A 176 6.75 2.84 13.17
N PRO A 177 6.62 3.17 14.47
CA PRO A 177 7.56 4.07 15.13
C PRO A 177 8.93 3.38 15.33
N ASP A 178 9.92 4.15 15.77
CA ASP A 178 11.19 3.59 16.23
C ASP A 178 11.05 2.83 17.57
N ASN A 179 12.15 2.27 18.06
CA ASN A 179 12.17 1.49 19.31
C ASN A 179 11.85 2.33 20.56
N GLN A 180 11.87 3.66 20.44
CA GLN A 180 11.52 4.61 21.49
C GLN A 180 10.09 5.16 21.33
N GLY A 181 9.34 4.67 20.34
CA GLY A 181 7.98 5.11 20.05
C GLY A 181 7.88 6.42 19.27
N ASN A 182 8.97 6.95 18.71
CA ASN A 182 8.95 8.18 17.92
C ASN A 182 8.59 7.92 16.45
N LEU A 183 7.92 8.89 15.84
CA LEU A 183 7.58 8.87 14.41
C LEU A 183 8.67 9.47 13.52
N LEU A 184 9.56 10.30 14.08
CA LEU A 184 10.65 11.00 13.42
C LEU A 184 10.20 11.81 12.18
N PRO A 185 9.16 12.66 12.27
CA PRO A 185 8.50 13.26 11.11
C PRO A 185 9.41 14.16 10.27
N LEU A 186 10.44 14.76 10.88
CA LEU A 186 11.36 15.69 10.21
C LEU A 186 12.63 15.00 9.67
N LYS A 187 12.83 13.70 9.97
CA LYS A 187 13.98 12.95 9.44
C LYS A 187 13.76 12.65 7.95
N PRO A 188 14.81 12.72 7.09
CA PRO A 188 14.71 12.25 5.72
C PRO A 188 14.26 10.77 5.66
N MET A 189 13.34 10.47 4.75
CA MET A 189 12.82 9.11 4.57
C MET A 189 13.72 8.31 3.64
N THR A 190 13.98 7.05 3.98
CA THR A 190 14.81 6.17 3.17
C THR A 190 13.98 5.38 2.15
N ARG A 191 14.64 4.76 1.17
CA ARG A 191 13.98 3.83 0.25
C ARG A 191 13.41 2.62 0.97
N GLY A 192 14.09 2.12 2.01
CA GLY A 192 13.63 1.01 2.84
C GLY A 192 12.33 1.38 3.58
N ASP A 193 12.26 2.59 4.13
CA ASP A 193 11.03 3.10 4.76
C ASP A 193 9.85 3.12 3.77
N VAL A 194 10.07 3.62 2.54
CA VAL A 194 9.03 3.66 1.51
C VAL A 194 8.64 2.25 1.04
N ALA A 195 9.62 1.33 0.94
CA ALA A 195 9.34 -0.06 0.61
C ALA A 195 8.47 -0.73 1.68
N TYR A 196 8.77 -0.51 2.96
CA TYR A 196 7.93 -0.98 4.06
C TYR A 196 6.51 -0.40 3.98
N LEU A 197 6.39 0.92 3.82
CA LEU A 197 5.09 1.59 3.68
C LEU A 197 4.24 0.96 2.56
N LEU A 198 4.84 0.73 1.39
CA LEU A 198 4.15 0.15 0.24
C LEU A 198 3.86 -1.34 0.39
N SER A 199 4.71 -2.11 1.08
CA SER A 199 4.44 -3.53 1.33
C SER A 199 3.20 -3.69 2.23
N ARG A 200 3.05 -2.83 3.24
CA ARG A 200 1.85 -2.78 4.10
C ARG A 200 0.60 -2.42 3.29
N TYR A 201 0.72 -1.47 2.37
CA TYR A 201 -0.35 -1.14 1.43
C TYR A 201 -0.75 -2.33 0.54
N LEU A 202 0.21 -3.04 -0.04
CA LEU A 202 -0.05 -4.23 -0.87
C LEU A 202 -0.77 -5.33 -0.07
N GLN A 203 -0.31 -5.59 1.16
CA GLN A 203 -0.96 -6.55 2.06
C GLN A 203 -2.40 -6.14 2.39
N ARG A 204 -2.65 -4.83 2.55
CA ARG A 204 -4.00 -4.30 2.80
C ARG A 204 -4.94 -4.54 1.61
N GLN A 205 -4.46 -4.36 0.38
CA GLN A 205 -5.24 -4.63 -0.83
C GLN A 205 -5.61 -6.11 -0.96
N GLN A 206 -4.70 -7.03 -0.63
CA GLN A 206 -4.97 -8.47 -0.68
C GLN A 206 -5.99 -8.95 0.36
N LYS A 207 -6.11 -8.23 1.49
CA LYS A 207 -7.04 -8.58 2.58
C LYS A 207 -8.46 -8.06 2.39
N GLN A 208 -8.72 -7.18 1.42
CA GLN A 208 -10.09 -6.80 1.08
C GLN A 208 -10.69 -7.93 0.22
N PRO A 209 -11.67 -8.71 0.72
CA PRO A 209 -12.23 -9.81 -0.05
C PRO A 209 -13.06 -9.27 -1.23
N GLU A 210 -13.09 -10.05 -2.31
CA GLU A 210 -13.98 -9.85 -3.46
C GLU A 210 -15.42 -9.59 -2.98
N THR A 211 -16.15 -8.73 -3.70
CA THR A 211 -17.53 -8.35 -3.42
C THR A 211 -18.37 -9.58 -3.05
N PRO A 212 -19.21 -9.53 -1.99
CA PRO A 212 -20.07 -10.64 -1.62
C PRO A 212 -20.88 -11.12 -2.84
N ILE A 213 -20.85 -12.43 -3.11
CA ILE A 213 -21.70 -13.04 -4.14
C ILE A 213 -23.15 -12.78 -3.72
N VAL A 214 -23.85 -11.91 -4.43
CA VAL A 214 -25.28 -11.70 -4.25
C VAL A 214 -25.96 -13.00 -4.69
N PRO A 215 -26.67 -13.72 -3.80
CA PRO A 215 -27.40 -14.90 -4.22
C PRO A 215 -28.40 -14.50 -5.31
N GLU A 216 -28.40 -15.22 -6.44
CA GLU A 216 -29.45 -15.06 -7.44
C GLU A 216 -30.80 -15.36 -6.77
N ILE A 217 -31.72 -14.39 -6.83
CA ILE A 217 -33.09 -14.60 -6.35
C ILE A 217 -33.72 -15.60 -7.30
N PRO A 218 -34.17 -16.79 -6.83
CA PRO A 218 -34.83 -17.73 -7.70
C PRO A 218 -36.08 -17.08 -8.32
N PRO A 219 -36.36 -17.32 -9.61
CA PRO A 219 -37.52 -16.74 -10.26
C PRO A 219 -38.79 -17.14 -9.50
N THR A 220 -39.61 -16.13 -9.18
CA THR A 220 -40.89 -16.32 -8.51
C THR A 220 -41.79 -17.19 -9.38
N GLN A 221 -42.22 -18.34 -8.86
CA GLN A 221 -43.27 -19.17 -9.47
C GLN A 221 -44.65 -18.58 -9.20
#